data_AF-A0A150N017-F1
#
_entry.id   AF-A0A150N017-F1
#
_cell.length_a   1.000
_cell.length_b   1.000
_cell.length_c   1.000
_cell.angle_alpha   90.00
_cell.angle_beta   90.00
_cell.angle_gamma   90.00
#
_symmetry.space_group_name_H-M   'P 1'
#
loop_
_entity.id
_entity.type
_entity.pdbx_description
1 polymer ?
#
loop_
_entity_poly.entity_id
_entity_poly.type
_entity_poly.pdbx_seq_one_letter_code
_entity_poly.pdbx_strand_id
1 'polypeptide(L)'
;MNIIDLDLLVSEPIQFKIGGEVFETPSSPSTQLVLQMVAIENKVKKAKNAEEQIHLLAEMVSLLLSQGERKVTIDEVLEKFSPVQMKKVVEVYQQKMTEINTNPN
;
A
#
# COMPACT_ATOMS: atom_id res chain seq x y z
N MET A 1 24.42 28.63 -7.18
CA MET A 1 24.08 27.21 -7.45
C MET A 1 22.91 26.89 -6.55
N ASN A 2 21.73 26.61 -7.12
CA ASN A 2 20.56 26.26 -6.33
C ASN A 2 20.57 24.74 -6.15
N ILE A 3 20.71 24.29 -4.91
CA ILE A 3 20.53 22.89 -4.55
C ILE A 3 19.06 22.74 -4.19
N ILE A 4 18.36 21.85 -4.89
CA ILE A 4 16.98 21.47 -4.56
C ILE A 4 17.08 20.14 -3.83
N ASP A 5 16.66 20.14 -2.57
CA ASP A 5 16.57 18.93 -1.76
C ASP A 5 15.24 18.24 -2.05
N LEU A 6 15.30 17.07 -2.69
CA LEU A 6 14.12 16.30 -3.08
C LEU A 6 13.48 15.58 -1.89
N ASP A 7 14.20 15.41 -0.77
CA ASP A 7 13.65 14.80 0.45
C ASP A 7 12.62 15.71 1.12
N LEU A 8 12.72 17.03 0.90
CA LEU A 8 11.73 18.02 1.36
C LEU A 8 10.44 18.02 0.54
N LEU A 9 10.43 17.39 -0.65
CA LEU A 9 9.26 17.27 -1.51
C LEU A 9 8.47 15.97 -1.24
N VAL A 10 8.91 15.18 -0.27
CA VAL A 10 8.32 13.87 0.04
C VAL A 10 7.18 14.02 1.04
N SER A 11 6.04 13.39 0.75
CA SER A 11 4.84 13.42 1.60
C SER A 11 5.03 12.69 2.93
N GLU A 12 4.25 13.04 3.96
CA GLU A 12 4.23 12.28 5.23
C GLU A 12 3.78 10.82 5.03
N PRO A 13 4.29 9.87 5.85
CA PRO A 13 3.89 8.47 5.84
C PRO A 13 2.40 8.29 6.18
N ILE A 14 1.76 7.27 5.60
CA ILE A 14 0.37 6.94 5.91
C ILE A 14 0.33 5.99 7.09
N GLN A 15 -0.46 6.32 8.11
CA GLN A 15 -0.70 5.47 9.26
C GLN A 15 -2.10 4.81 9.18
N PHE A 16 -2.14 3.49 9.31
CA PHE A 16 -3.36 2.70 9.37
C PHE A 16 -3.54 2.10 10.77
N LYS A 17 -4.67 2.39 11.42
CA LYS A 17 -5.02 1.74 12.70
C LYS A 17 -6.01 0.60 12.44
N ILE A 18 -5.56 -0.64 12.61
CA ILE A 18 -6.35 -1.84 12.32
C ILE A 18 -6.20 -2.83 13.48
N GLY A 19 -7.32 -3.29 14.04
CA GLY A 19 -7.30 -4.28 15.14
C GLY A 19 -6.60 -3.80 16.42
N GLY A 20 -6.45 -2.48 16.60
CA GLY A 20 -5.72 -1.89 17.74
C GLY A 20 -4.22 -1.67 17.48
N GLU A 21 -3.68 -2.20 16.39
CA GLU A 21 -2.30 -2.00 15.95
C GLU A 21 -2.20 -0.84 14.96
N VAL A 22 -1.05 -0.18 14.92
CA VAL A 22 -0.74 0.88 13.95
C VAL A 22 0.27 0.34 12.95
N PHE A 23 -0.02 0.53 11.68
CA PHE A 23 0.83 0.17 10.56
C PHE A 23 1.19 1.43 9.79
N GLU A 24 2.45 1.56 9.40
CA GLU A 24 2.93 2.73 8.67
C GLU A 24 3.41 2.31 7.28
N THR A 25 3.09 3.12 6.28
CA THR A 25 3.70 3.02 4.94
C THR A 25 4.73 4.12 4.78
N PRO A 26 5.80 3.91 4.01
CA PRO A 26 6.77 4.95 3.75
C PRO A 26 6.12 6.15 3.07
N SER A 27 6.71 7.30 3.34
CA SER A 27 6.43 8.62 2.77
C SER A 27 6.52 8.66 1.25
N SER A 28 7.50 7.93 0.70
CA SER A 28 7.69 7.71 -0.73
C SER A 28 7.82 6.22 -1.03
N PRO A 29 6.97 5.64 -1.90
CA PRO A 29 7.15 4.27 -2.31
C PRO A 29 8.33 4.12 -3.28
N SER A 30 9.02 2.98 -3.18
CA SER A 30 10.02 2.63 -4.18
C SER A 30 9.36 2.31 -5.53
N THR A 31 10.07 2.56 -6.64
CA THR A 31 9.63 2.13 -7.97
C THR A 31 9.32 0.63 -8.01
N GLN A 32 10.09 -0.18 -7.28
CA GLN A 32 9.88 -1.62 -7.21
C GLN A 32 8.54 -1.98 -6.57
N LEU A 33 8.15 -1.31 -5.48
CA LEU A 33 6.85 -1.49 -4.85
C LEU A 33 5.72 -1.16 -5.82
N VAL A 34 5.82 -0.04 -6.54
CA VAL A 34 4.82 0.37 -7.53
C VAL A 34 4.65 -0.69 -8.61
N LEU A 35 5.75 -1.21 -9.15
CA LEU A 35 5.71 -2.28 -10.16
C LEU A 35 5.06 -3.56 -9.64
N GLN A 36 5.36 -3.95 -8.40
CA GLN A 36 4.75 -5.12 -7.77
C GLN A 36 3.25 -4.93 -7.55
N MET A 37 2.82 -3.76 -7.08
CA MET A 37 1.41 -3.41 -6.91
C MET A 37 0.64 -3.50 -8.23
N VAL A 38 1.18 -2.92 -9.31
CA VAL A 38 0.57 -3.00 -10.65
C VAL A 38 0.47 -4.44 -11.14
N ALA A 39 1.50 -5.26 -10.88
CA ALA A 39 1.47 -6.67 -11.26
C ALA A 39 0.38 -7.44 -10.51
N ILE A 40 0.21 -7.21 -9.21
CA ILE A 40 -0.82 -7.87 -8.40
C ILE A 40 -2.22 -7.37 -8.78
N GLU A 41 -2.42 -6.07 -8.99
CA GLU A 41 -3.70 -5.52 -9.46
C GLU A 41 -4.15 -6.16 -10.79
N ASN A 42 -3.22 -6.38 -11.71
CA ASN A 42 -3.51 -7.07 -12.96
C ASN A 42 -3.89 -8.54 -12.75
N LYS A 43 -3.37 -9.21 -11.72
CA LYS A 43 -3.81 -10.56 -11.33
C LYS A 43 -5.21 -10.51 -10.72
N VAL A 44 -5.50 -9.55 -9.84
CA VAL A 44 -6.83 -9.38 -9.22
C VAL A 44 -7.92 -9.23 -10.28
N LYS A 45 -7.67 -8.42 -11.31
CA LYS A 45 -8.61 -8.22 -12.44
C LYS A 45 -8.87 -9.50 -13.26
N LYS A 46 -7.94 -10.45 -13.24
CA LYS A 46 -8.02 -11.73 -13.98
C LYS A 46 -8.49 -12.89 -13.12
N ALA A 47 -8.52 -12.72 -11.81
CA ALA A 47 -8.89 -13.76 -10.86
C ALA A 47 -10.34 -14.22 -11.08
N LYS A 48 -10.53 -15.54 -11.11
CA LYS A 48 -11.81 -16.15 -11.53
C LYS A 48 -12.78 -16.37 -10.38
N ASN A 49 -12.29 -16.34 -9.15
CA ASN A 49 -13.09 -16.61 -7.96
C ASN A 49 -12.76 -15.61 -6.83
N ALA A 50 -13.67 -15.53 -5.86
CA ALA A 50 -13.56 -14.58 -4.76
C ALA A 50 -12.40 -14.90 -3.80
N GLU A 51 -12.08 -16.18 -3.60
CA GLU A 51 -10.99 -16.61 -2.72
C GLU A 51 -9.63 -16.13 -3.23
N GLU A 52 -9.37 -16.32 -4.52
CA GLU A 52 -8.19 -15.83 -5.22
C GLU A 52 -8.12 -14.29 -5.18
N GLN A 53 -9.25 -13.60 -5.38
CA GLN A 53 -9.30 -12.13 -5.26
C GLN A 53 -8.95 -11.65 -3.84
N ILE A 54 -9.47 -12.32 -2.80
CA ILE A 54 -9.17 -11.98 -1.41
C ILE A 54 -7.70 -12.24 -1.10
N HIS A 55 -7.14 -13.37 -1.55
CA HIS A 55 -5.73 -13.68 -1.34
C HIS A 55 -4.82 -12.64 -2.03
N LEU A 56 -5.10 -12.28 -3.28
CA LEU A 56 -4.31 -11.26 -4.01
C LEU A 56 -4.45 -9.88 -3.37
N LEU A 57 -5.63 -9.56 -2.83
CA LEU A 57 -5.84 -8.33 -2.07
C LEU A 57 -5.04 -8.32 -0.76
N ALA A 58 -5.00 -9.45 -0.05
CA ALA A 58 -4.16 -9.61 1.14
C ALA A 58 -2.65 -9.53 0.79
N GLU A 59 -2.23 -10.06 -0.36
CA GLU A 59 -0.86 -9.93 -0.88
C GLU A 59 -0.49 -8.45 -1.05
N MET A 60 -1.34 -7.65 -1.69
CA MET A 60 -1.14 -6.21 -1.84
C MET A 60 -1.01 -5.48 -0.49
N VAL A 61 -1.91 -5.77 0.45
CA VAL A 61 -1.88 -5.13 1.76
C VAL A 61 -0.63 -5.54 2.54
N SER A 62 -0.26 -6.82 2.52
CA SER A 62 0.96 -7.30 3.17
C SER A 62 2.21 -6.62 2.61
N LEU A 63 2.24 -6.41 1.29
CA LEU A 63 3.35 -5.78 0.60
C LEU A 63 3.48 -4.30 0.98
N LEU A 64 2.35 -3.57 1.02
CA LEU A 64 2.29 -2.16 1.40
C LEU A 64 2.73 -1.95 2.86
N LEU A 65 2.17 -2.73 3.78
CA LEU A 65 2.45 -2.56 5.21
C LEU A 65 3.84 -3.08 5.60
N SER A 66 4.40 -4.02 4.83
CA SER A 66 5.79 -4.47 4.99
C SER A 66 6.85 -3.44 4.62
N GLN A 67 6.45 -2.30 4.04
CA GLN A 67 7.38 -1.22 3.75
C GLN A 67 7.66 -0.33 4.97
N GLY A 68 6.88 -0.47 6.05
CA GLY A 68 7.17 0.16 7.33
C GLY A 68 8.26 -0.58 8.11
N GLU A 69 8.34 -0.34 9.41
CA GLU A 69 9.39 -0.93 10.26
C GLU A 69 9.27 -2.46 10.43
N ARG A 70 8.07 -3.01 10.27
CA ARG A 70 7.80 -4.43 10.48
C ARG A 70 7.35 -5.12 9.20
N LYS A 71 7.85 -6.33 9.01
CA LYS A 71 7.36 -7.24 7.98
C LYS A 71 5.97 -7.75 8.35
N VAL A 72 5.01 -7.60 7.43
CA VAL A 72 3.63 -8.07 7.57
C VAL A 72 3.42 -9.24 6.59
N THR A 73 2.93 -10.37 7.08
CA THR A 73 2.70 -11.55 6.23
C THR A 73 1.29 -11.55 5.64
N ILE A 74 1.08 -12.33 4.59
CA ILE A 74 -0.26 -12.52 3.98
C ILE A 74 -1.21 -13.17 5.00
N ASP A 75 -0.74 -14.19 5.70
CA ASP A 75 -1.52 -14.89 6.73
C ASP A 75 -1.98 -13.94 7.84
N GLU A 76 -1.08 -13.05 8.30
CA GLU A 76 -1.44 -12.04 9.29
C GLU A 76 -2.57 -11.12 8.79
N VAL A 77 -2.52 -10.73 7.52
CA VAL A 77 -3.57 -9.89 6.90
C VAL A 77 -4.88 -10.66 6.77
N LEU A 78 -4.84 -11.93 6.36
CA LEU A 78 -6.03 -12.78 6.23
C LEU A 78 -6.69 -13.08 7.58
N GLU A 79 -5.91 -13.21 8.65
CA GLU A 79 -6.41 -13.48 10.00
C GLU A 79 -6.98 -12.22 10.67
N LYS A 80 -6.30 -11.07 10.53
CA LYS A 80 -6.63 -9.86 11.28
C LYS A 80 -7.58 -8.93 10.55
N PHE A 81 -7.57 -8.92 9.22
CA PHE A 81 -8.27 -7.88 8.45
C PHE A 81 -9.49 -8.45 7.76
N SER A 82 -10.59 -7.69 7.80
CA SER A 82 -11.74 -7.96 6.94
C SER A 82 -11.44 -7.55 5.48
N PRO A 83 -12.09 -8.16 4.48
CA PRO A 83 -11.94 -7.74 3.08
C PRO A 83 -12.22 -6.26 2.83
N VAL A 84 -13.13 -5.66 3.61
CA VAL A 84 -13.45 -4.22 3.53
C VAL A 84 -12.27 -3.37 4.00
N GLN A 85 -11.63 -3.74 5.11
CA GLN A 85 -10.43 -3.05 5.60
C GLN A 85 -9.29 -3.18 4.59
N MET A 86 -9.08 -4.36 4.02
CA MET A 86 -8.05 -4.57 3.00
C MET A 86 -8.25 -3.66 1.78
N LYS A 87 -9.48 -3.58 1.25
CA LYS A 87 -9.83 -2.65 0.15
C LYS A 87 -9.54 -1.21 0.55
N LYS A 88 -9.93 -0.82 1.77
CA LYS A 88 -9.76 0.57 2.21
C LYS A 88 -8.30 0.97 2.34
N VAL A 89 -7.42 0.07 2.80
CA VAL A 89 -5.96 0.31 2.84
C VAL A 89 -5.43 0.62 1.44
N VAL A 90 -5.79 -0.21 0.46
CA VAL A 90 -5.36 -0.04 -0.94
C VAL A 90 -5.90 1.26 -1.53
N GLU A 91 -7.18 1.56 -1.33
CA GLU A 91 -7.82 2.78 -1.83
C GLU A 91 -7.14 4.04 -1.28
N VAL A 92 -6.91 4.10 0.03
CA VAL A 92 -6.26 5.26 0.67
C VAL A 92 -4.85 5.45 0.14
N TYR A 93 -4.10 4.35 -0.03
CA TYR A 93 -2.76 4.41 -0.61
C TYR A 93 -2.79 4.92 -2.05
N GLN A 94 -3.68 4.42 -2.90
CA GLN A 94 -3.83 4.87 -4.30
C GLN A 94 -4.24 6.34 -4.40
N GLN A 95 -5.13 6.80 -3.51
CA GLN A 95 -5.53 8.20 -3.43
C GLN A 95 -4.32 9.08 -3.11
N LYS A 96 -3.53 8.71 -2.08
CA LYS A 96 -2.32 9.44 -1.73
C LYS A 96 -1.31 9.50 -2.87
N MET A 97 -1.13 8.39 -3.60
CA MET A 97 -0.26 8.37 -4.79
C MET A 97 -0.77 9.26 -5.91
N THR A 98 -2.08 9.36 -6.07
CA THR A 98 -2.68 10.27 -7.06
C THR A 98 -2.46 11.71 -6.65
N GLU A 99 -2.65 12.06 -5.39
CA GLU A 99 -2.38 13.40 -4.84
C GLU A 99 -0.92 13.81 -5.04
N ILE A 100 0.05 12.92 -4.78
CA ILE A 100 1.48 13.18 -4.99
C ILE A 100 1.77 13.46 -6.47
N ASN A 101 1.14 12.73 -7.39
CA ASN A 101 1.36 12.92 -8.82
C ASN A 101 0.68 14.18 -9.39
N THR A 102 -0.37 14.70 -8.73
CA THR A 102 -1.15 15.85 -9.22
C THR A 102 -0.85 17.16 -8.50
N ASN A 103 -0.17 17.14 -7.35
CA ASN A 103 0.31 18.32 -6.64
C ASN A 103 1.85 18.43 -6.72
N PRO A 104 2.39 19.24 -7.65
CA PRO A 104 3.83 19.41 -7.84
C PRO A 104 4.48 20.45 -6.90
N ASN A 105 3.88 20.75 -5.74
CA ASN A 105 4.33 21.85 -4.87
C ASN A 105 5.65 21.54 -4.17
#